data_AF-C8YWX1-F1
#
_entry.id   AF-C8YWX1-F1
#
_cell.length_a   1.000
_cell.length_b   1.000
_cell.length_c   1.000
_cell.angle_alpha   90.00
_cell.angle_beta   90.00
_cell.angle_gamma   90.00
#
_symmetry.space_group_name_H-M   'P 1'
#
loop_
_entity.id
_entity.type
_entity.pdbx_description
1 polymer ?
#
loop_
_entity_poly.entity_id
_entity_poly.type
_entity_poly.pdbx_seq_one_letter_code
_entity_poly.pdbx_strand_id
1 'polypeptide(L)'
;IYMTDPIDKYCVQQLKEFDGEKLVSVTKEGLELPEDEEEKKKREADAEKFENLCKVMKDVLDKKVEKVTVSTRLVSSPCCIVTSQYGWAATVERIVRAQALRDTSTMGYMSAKKHLEINPDHPIVKALKAKV
;
A
#
# COMPACT_ATOMS: atom_id res chain seq x y z
N ILE A 1 14.06 -1.87 9.00
CA ILE A 1 14.15 -3.19 9.67
C ILE A 1 13.54 -4.23 8.74
N TYR A 2 14.28 -5.31 8.44
CA TYR A 2 13.75 -6.43 7.66
C TYR A 2 13.34 -7.55 8.61
N MET A 3 12.12 -8.05 8.43
CA MET A 3 11.51 -9.12 9.22
C MET A 3 11.24 -10.29 8.27
N THR A 4 12.16 -11.25 8.27
CA THR A 4 12.23 -12.33 7.29
C THR A 4 11.57 -13.62 7.77
N ASP A 5 11.41 -13.79 9.08
CA ASP A 5 10.84 -14.99 9.64
C ASP A 5 9.30 -14.86 9.78
N PRO A 6 8.53 -15.94 9.56
CA PRO A 6 7.08 -15.89 9.72
C PRO A 6 6.63 -15.42 11.10
N ILE A 7 7.39 -15.76 12.15
CA ILE A 7 7.09 -15.40 13.53
C ILE A 7 7.20 -13.89 13.79
N ASP A 8 8.06 -13.18 13.05
CA ASP A 8 8.28 -11.74 13.20
C ASP A 8 6.99 -10.95 13.00
N LYS A 9 6.12 -11.41 12.09
CA LYS A 9 4.85 -10.73 11.80
C LYS A 9 3.88 -10.80 12.96
N TYR A 10 3.90 -11.89 13.73
CA TYR A 10 3.13 -12.01 14.97
C TYR A 10 3.75 -11.19 16.09
N CYS A 11 5.08 -11.18 16.19
CA CYS A 11 5.81 -10.38 17.18
C CYS A 11 5.55 -8.87 17.02
N VAL A 12 5.77 -8.33 15.82
CA VAL A 12 5.58 -6.89 15.54
C VAL A 12 4.13 -6.45 15.68
N GLN A 13 3.16 -7.36 15.47
CA GLN A 13 1.76 -7.03 15.66
C GLN A 13 1.43 -6.75 17.15
N GLN A 14 2.15 -7.38 18.07
CA GLN A 14 2.03 -7.11 19.51
C GLN A 14 2.91 -5.93 19.96
N LEU A 15 4.05 -5.74 19.29
CA LEU A 15 4.98 -4.64 19.56
C LEU A 15 4.50 -3.32 18.91
N LYS A 16 3.58 -2.62 19.58
CA LYS A 16 3.04 -1.34 19.08
C LYS A 16 4.04 -0.18 19.17
N GLU A 17 4.88 -0.21 20.18
CA GLU A 17 5.82 0.85 20.52
C GLU A 17 7.11 0.23 21.07
N PHE A 18 8.24 0.86 20.80
CA PHE A 18 9.53 0.52 21.37
C PHE A 18 10.25 1.82 21.73
N ASP A 19 10.58 1.98 23.02
CA ASP A 19 11.29 3.16 23.54
C ASP A 19 10.62 4.50 23.18
N GLY A 20 9.29 4.59 23.31
CA GLY A 20 8.54 5.79 22.94
C GLY A 20 8.17 5.89 21.45
N GLU A 21 8.80 5.08 20.59
CA GLU A 21 8.65 5.17 19.14
C GLU A 21 7.67 4.15 18.58
N LYS A 22 6.75 4.62 17.72
CA LYS A 22 5.76 3.76 17.06
C LYS A 22 6.34 3.05 15.86
N LEU A 23 6.03 1.76 15.72
CA LEU A 23 6.47 0.98 14.57
C LEU A 23 5.50 1.14 13.40
N VAL A 24 6.03 1.55 12.24
CA VAL A 24 5.27 1.71 11.00
C VAL A 24 5.73 0.70 9.96
N SER A 25 4.78 0.02 9.30
CA SER A 25 5.09 -0.87 8.19
C SER A 25 5.08 -0.11 6.87
N VAL A 26 6.19 -0.16 6.14
CA VAL A 26 6.32 0.42 4.78
C VAL A 26 5.40 -0.23 3.74
N THR A 27 4.75 -1.35 4.06
CA THR A 27 3.80 -2.04 3.15
C THR A 27 2.34 -1.67 3.41
N LYS A 28 2.06 -0.90 4.46
CA LYS A 28 0.71 -0.43 4.79
C LYS A 28 0.48 0.99 4.26
N GLU A 29 -0.79 1.35 4.11
CA GLU A 29 -1.18 2.74 3.88
C GLU A 29 -0.75 3.65 5.04
N GLY A 30 -0.70 4.96 4.79
CA GLY A 30 -0.34 5.96 5.81
C GLY A 30 1.14 5.98 6.16
N LEU A 31 2.01 5.56 5.23
CA LEU A 31 3.45 5.78 5.37
C LEU A 31 3.74 7.26 5.12
N GLU A 32 4.04 7.98 6.18
CA GLU A 32 4.52 9.36 6.11
C GLU A 32 6.04 9.36 6.07
N LEU A 33 6.60 9.90 5.01
CA LEU A 33 8.03 10.15 4.86
C LEU A 33 8.28 11.65 5.04
N PRO A 34 9.46 12.06 5.51
CA PRO A 34 9.84 13.46 5.48
C PRO A 34 9.73 14.00 4.06
N GLU A 35 9.00 15.10 3.89
CA GLU A 35 8.82 15.81 2.63
C GLU A 35 9.18 17.28 2.88
N ASP A 36 9.86 17.90 1.92
CA ASP A 36 10.03 19.35 1.92
C ASP A 36 8.83 20.08 1.26
N GLU A 37 8.81 21.41 1.34
CA GLU A 37 7.73 22.24 0.78
C GLU A 37 7.63 22.13 -0.76
N GLU A 38 8.73 21.82 -1.46
CA GLU A 38 8.74 21.66 -2.91
C GLU A 38 8.17 20.29 -3.30
N GLU A 39 8.60 19.23 -2.61
CA GLU A 39 8.08 17.87 -2.76
C GLU A 39 6.59 17.79 -2.46
N LYS A 40 6.13 18.47 -1.39
CA LYS A 40 4.72 18.54 -1.04
C LYS A 40 3.89 19.21 -2.14
N LYS A 41 4.36 20.34 -2.68
CA LYS A 41 3.70 21.02 -3.80
C LYS A 41 3.67 20.15 -5.06
N LYS A 42 4.78 19.47 -5.36
CA LYS A 42 4.86 18.53 -6.50
C LYS A 42 3.85 17.40 -6.32
N ARG A 43 3.73 16.82 -5.12
CA ARG A 43 2.78 15.75 -4.82
C ARG A 43 1.33 16.20 -5.00
N GLU A 44 0.98 17.38 -4.50
CA GLU A 44 -0.37 17.96 -4.66
C GLU A 44 -0.68 18.19 -6.14
N ALA A 45 0.26 18.79 -6.87
CA ALA A 45 0.12 18.98 -8.31
C ALA A 45 -0.02 17.65 -9.07
N ASP A 46 0.80 16.63 -8.76
CA ASP A 46 0.71 15.32 -9.39
C ASP A 46 -0.60 14.59 -9.03
N ALA A 47 -1.09 14.73 -7.80
CA ALA A 47 -2.39 14.17 -7.41
C ALA A 47 -3.53 14.71 -8.28
N GLU A 48 -3.56 16.01 -8.54
CA GLU A 48 -4.51 16.63 -9.48
C GLU A 48 -4.24 16.16 -10.93
N LYS A 49 -2.97 16.19 -11.34
CA LYS A 49 -2.53 15.83 -12.70
C LYS A 49 -2.96 14.42 -13.09
N PHE A 50 -2.95 13.48 -12.15
CA PHE A 50 -3.22 12.06 -12.39
C PHE A 50 -4.61 11.62 -11.89
N GLU A 51 -5.44 12.55 -11.40
CA GLU A 51 -6.77 12.23 -10.85
C GLU A 51 -7.65 11.45 -11.84
N ASN A 52 -7.72 11.89 -13.11
CA ASN A 52 -8.50 11.20 -14.14
C ASN A 52 -7.98 9.77 -14.40
N LEU A 53 -6.66 9.59 -14.48
CA LEU A 53 -6.07 8.26 -14.64
C LEU A 53 -6.39 7.36 -13.43
N CYS A 54 -6.28 7.87 -12.21
CA CYS A 54 -6.63 7.13 -11.01
C CYS A 54 -8.10 6.67 -11.02
N LYS A 55 -9.04 7.52 -11.47
CA LYS A 55 -10.45 7.17 -11.63
C LYS A 55 -10.63 6.05 -12.67
N VAL A 56 -10.07 6.20 -13.87
CA VAL A 56 -10.14 5.18 -14.92
C VAL A 56 -9.55 3.85 -14.44
N MET A 57 -8.40 3.88 -13.76
CA MET A 57 -7.80 2.66 -13.20
C MET A 57 -8.67 2.03 -12.11
N LYS A 58 -9.31 2.84 -11.26
CA LYS A 58 -10.24 2.34 -10.23
C LYS A 58 -11.49 1.71 -10.82
N ASP A 59 -11.98 2.23 -11.95
CA ASP A 59 -13.14 1.68 -12.66
C ASP A 59 -12.78 0.38 -13.37
N VAL A 60 -11.63 0.33 -14.05
CA VAL A 60 -11.13 -0.90 -14.72
C VAL A 60 -10.84 -2.01 -13.71
N LEU A 61 -10.29 -1.65 -12.54
CA LEU A 61 -9.95 -2.60 -11.49
C LEU A 61 -11.13 -2.90 -10.55
N ASP A 62 -12.21 -2.11 -10.60
CA ASP A 62 -13.46 -2.25 -9.84
C ASP A 62 -13.27 -2.91 -8.45
N LYS A 63 -13.68 -4.17 -8.29
CA LYS A 63 -13.65 -4.92 -7.02
C LYS A 63 -12.27 -5.45 -6.61
N LYS A 64 -11.24 -5.27 -7.45
CA LYS A 64 -9.87 -5.78 -7.18
C LYS A 64 -9.08 -4.86 -6.27
N VAL A 65 -9.36 -3.55 -6.31
CA VAL A 65 -8.71 -2.53 -5.49
C VAL A 65 -9.76 -1.58 -4.92
N GLU A 66 -9.57 -1.18 -3.69
CA GLU A 66 -10.45 -0.24 -3.00
C GLU A 66 -10.20 1.20 -3.47
N LYS A 67 -8.93 1.55 -3.70
CA LYS A 67 -8.51 2.92 -4.05
C LYS A 67 -7.32 2.88 -5.00
N VAL A 68 -7.20 3.89 -5.86
CA VAL A 68 -6.01 4.18 -6.67
C VAL A 68 -5.53 5.59 -6.32
N THR A 69 -4.25 5.75 -6.00
CA THR A 69 -3.65 7.04 -5.62
C THR A 69 -2.24 7.22 -6.17
N VAL A 70 -1.78 8.46 -6.24
CA VAL A 70 -0.36 8.76 -6.48
C VAL A 70 0.46 8.34 -5.25
N SER A 71 1.61 7.70 -5.47
CA SER A 71 2.52 7.25 -4.43
C SER A 71 3.58 8.30 -4.10
N THR A 72 3.97 8.36 -2.83
CA THR A 72 5.14 9.11 -2.35
C THR A 72 6.34 8.20 -2.06
N ARG A 73 6.13 6.87 -2.03
CA ARG A 73 7.15 5.89 -1.63
C ARG A 73 7.86 5.22 -2.81
N LEU A 74 7.34 5.37 -4.01
CA LEU A 74 7.85 4.70 -5.21
C LEU A 74 8.91 5.54 -5.91
N VAL A 75 10.00 4.88 -6.30
CA VAL A 75 11.10 5.51 -7.05
C VAL A 75 11.16 4.95 -8.47
N SER A 76 11.51 3.66 -8.62
CA SER A 76 11.70 3.02 -9.92
C SER A 76 10.52 2.19 -10.41
N SER A 77 9.65 1.71 -9.51
CA SER A 77 8.50 0.89 -9.88
C SER A 77 7.36 1.75 -10.42
N PRO A 78 6.58 1.27 -11.42
CA PRO A 78 5.43 2.01 -11.96
C PRO A 78 4.25 2.08 -10.98
N CYS A 79 4.05 1.05 -10.18
CA CYS A 79 2.99 0.98 -9.18
C CYS A 79 3.30 -0.07 -8.11
N CYS A 80 2.56 -0.04 -7.01
CA CYS A 80 2.58 -1.09 -5.98
C CYS A 80 1.20 -1.28 -5.35
N ILE A 81 0.98 -2.46 -4.75
CA ILE A 81 -0.19 -2.71 -3.91
C ILE A 81 0.20 -2.51 -2.46
N VAL A 82 -0.53 -1.64 -1.77
CA VAL A 82 -0.44 -1.46 -0.33
C VAL A 82 -1.71 -2.00 0.33
N THR A 83 -1.57 -2.51 1.55
CA THR A 83 -2.72 -2.95 2.35
C THR A 83 -3.19 -1.82 3.24
N SER A 84 -4.49 -1.75 3.53
CA SER A 84 -5.03 -0.84 4.54
C SER A 84 -4.30 -0.95 5.88
N GLN A 85 -4.39 0.11 6.69
CA GLN A 85 -3.73 0.23 7.99
C GLN A 85 -4.23 -0.87 8.92
N TYR A 86 -5.53 -1.15 8.81
CA TYR A 86 -6.22 -2.22 9.52
C TYR A 86 -6.27 -3.50 8.67
N GLY A 87 -6.23 -4.64 9.34
CA GLY A 87 -6.21 -5.96 8.70
C GLY A 87 -4.80 -6.53 8.47
N TRP A 88 -4.77 -7.70 7.84
CA TRP A 88 -3.53 -8.42 7.56
C TRP A 88 -2.73 -7.80 6.43
N ALA A 89 -1.42 -7.65 6.65
CA ALA A 89 -0.48 -7.38 5.58
C ALA A 89 -0.37 -8.60 4.64
N ALA A 90 0.05 -8.39 3.39
CA ALA A 90 0.15 -9.46 2.39
C ALA A 90 0.99 -10.67 2.86
N THR A 91 2.07 -10.45 3.62
CA THR A 91 2.88 -11.53 4.18
C THR A 91 2.11 -12.35 5.22
N VAL A 92 1.32 -11.70 6.08
CA VAL A 92 0.47 -12.38 7.07
C VAL A 92 -0.63 -13.16 6.36
N GLU A 93 -1.27 -12.58 5.35
CA GLU A 93 -2.26 -13.28 4.52
C GLU A 93 -1.67 -14.57 3.93
N ARG A 94 -0.44 -14.51 3.41
CA ARG A 94 0.28 -15.68 2.88
C ARG A 94 0.56 -16.74 3.96
N ILE A 95 1.08 -16.33 5.12
CA ILE A 95 1.37 -17.25 6.24
C ILE A 95 0.09 -17.95 6.68
N VAL A 96 -0.99 -17.19 6.88
CA VAL A 96 -2.27 -17.69 7.36
C VAL A 96 -2.95 -18.57 6.31
N ARG A 97 -2.82 -18.29 5.01
CA ARG A 97 -3.30 -19.19 3.93
C ARG A 97 -2.53 -20.51 3.86
N ALA A 98 -1.27 -20.56 4.29
CA ALA A 98 -0.44 -21.76 4.27
C ALA A 98 -0.65 -22.67 5.50
N GLN A 99 -1.36 -22.21 6.53
CA GLN A 99 -1.65 -23.01 7.73
C GLN A 99 -2.73 -24.06 7.47
N ALA A 100 -2.38 -25.33 7.64
CA ALA A 100 -3.27 -26.47 7.33
C ALA A 100 -4.46 -26.62 8.29
N LEU A 101 -4.29 -26.28 9.58
CA LEU A 101 -5.33 -26.42 10.63
C LEU A 101 -6.15 -25.14 10.85
N ARG A 102 -6.15 -24.24 9.87
CA ARG A 102 -6.76 -22.93 10.01
C ARG A 102 -8.28 -22.98 9.89
N ASP A 103 -8.96 -22.20 10.72
CA ASP A 103 -10.36 -21.84 10.50
C ASP A 103 -10.50 -20.81 9.34
N THR A 104 -11.23 -21.21 8.30
CA THR A 104 -11.49 -20.38 7.12
C THR A 104 -12.46 -19.23 7.38
N SER A 105 -13.24 -19.27 8.46
CA SER A 105 -14.23 -18.25 8.82
C SER A 105 -13.60 -16.88 9.11
N THR A 106 -12.36 -16.88 9.63
CA THR A 106 -11.61 -15.67 10.03
C THR A 106 -11.10 -14.83 8.85
N MET A 107 -11.13 -15.36 7.62
CA MET A 107 -10.52 -14.71 6.46
C MET A 107 -11.31 -13.49 5.96
N GLY A 108 -12.64 -13.51 6.10
CA GLY A 108 -13.51 -12.44 5.59
C GLY A 108 -13.32 -11.11 6.32
N TYR A 109 -13.08 -11.15 7.63
CA TYR A 109 -12.95 -9.95 8.47
C TYR A 109 -11.53 -9.37 8.48
N MET A 110 -10.53 -10.20 8.22
CA MET A 110 -9.11 -9.83 8.33
C MET A 110 -8.43 -9.56 6.99
N SER A 111 -9.12 -9.80 5.87
CA SER A 111 -8.64 -9.46 4.53
C SER A 111 -8.58 -7.93 4.37
N ALA A 112 -7.39 -7.37 4.49
CA ALA A 112 -7.17 -5.94 4.29
C ALA A 112 -7.58 -5.52 2.87
N LYS A 113 -8.18 -4.34 2.76
CA LYS A 113 -8.45 -3.71 1.48
C LYS A 113 -7.12 -3.39 0.80
N LYS A 114 -7.09 -3.55 -0.52
CA LYS A 114 -5.90 -3.32 -1.34
C LYS A 114 -6.02 -1.97 -2.01
N HIS A 115 -4.99 -1.15 -1.89
CA HIS A 115 -4.89 0.13 -2.61
C HIS A 115 -3.76 0.03 -3.62
N LEU A 116 -3.98 0.55 -4.82
CA LEU A 116 -2.96 0.67 -5.85
C LEU A 116 -2.34 2.05 -5.76
N GLU A 117 -1.05 2.12 -5.46
CA GLU A 117 -0.32 3.38 -5.58
C GLU A 117 0.43 3.41 -6.92
N ILE A 118 0.37 4.52 -7.65
CA ILE A 118 1.04 4.71 -8.94
C ILE A 118 2.18 5.72 -8.82
N ASN A 119 3.24 5.52 -9.59
CA ASN A 119 4.40 6.40 -9.64
C ASN A 119 4.24 7.43 -10.78
N PRO A 120 4.05 8.72 -10.46
CA PRO A 120 3.80 9.76 -11.47
C PRO A 120 5.02 10.01 -12.37
N ASP A 121 6.23 9.68 -11.91
CA ASP A 121 7.48 9.89 -12.64
C ASP A 121 7.78 8.78 -13.65
N HIS A 122 7.16 7.61 -13.50
CA HIS A 122 7.45 6.44 -14.33
C HIS A 122 6.91 6.61 -15.78
N PRO A 123 7.71 6.29 -16.82
CA PRO A 123 7.32 6.47 -18.23
C PRO A 123 6.00 5.77 -18.60
N ILE A 124 5.77 4.56 -18.08
CA ILE A 124 4.52 3.82 -18.31
C ILE A 124 3.30 4.58 -17.77
N VAL A 125 3.39 5.16 -16.56
CA VAL A 125 2.26 5.87 -15.94
C VAL A 125 1.98 7.17 -16.69
N LYS A 126 3.01 7.88 -17.13
CA LYS A 126 2.90 9.05 -18.02
C LYS A 126 2.23 8.68 -19.36
N ALA A 127 2.62 7.55 -19.96
CA ALA A 127 2.04 7.07 -21.21
C ALA A 127 0.58 6.65 -21.05
N LEU A 128 0.22 5.98 -19.95
CA LEU A 128 -1.16 5.63 -19.63
C LEU A 128 -2.03 6.88 -19.44
N LYS A 129 -1.51 7.89 -18.74
CA LYS A 129 -2.21 9.17 -18.58
C LYS A 129 -2.52 9.82 -19.95
N ALA A 130 -1.59 9.79 -20.90
CA ALA A 130 -1.80 10.39 -22.21
C ALA A 130 -2.88 9.68 -23.07
N LYS A 131 -3.39 8.52 -22.62
CA LYS A 131 -4.42 7.73 -23.29
C LYS A 131 -5.82 7.92 -22.70
N VAL A 132 -5.97 8.72 -21.64
CA VAL A 132 -7.22 8.91 -20.89
C VAL A 132 -7.56 10.37 -20.68
#